data_AF-R0CAE2-F1
#
_entry.id   AF-R0CAE2-F1
#
_cell.length_a   1.000
_cell.length_b   1.000
_cell.length_c   1.000
_cell.angle_alpha   90.00
_cell.angle_beta   90.00
_cell.angle_gamma   90.00
#
_symmetry.space_group_name_H-M   'P 1'
#
loop_
_entity.id
_entity.type
_entity.pdbx_description
1 polymer ?
#
loop_
_entity_poly.entity_id
_entity_poly.type
_entity_poly.pdbx_seq_one_letter_code
_entity_poly.pdbx_strand_id
1 'polypeptide(L)' 'MNIELTERELRYLNRVVNVRLDELIERCARIRRIRSLEDIITSERFSIAESEIKVMKGVHDKIADALSDCNM' A
#
# COMPACT_ATOMS: atom_id res chain seq x y z
N MET A 1 19.27 -10.71 -8.51
CA MET A 1 19.83 -10.13 -7.26
C MET A 1 18.76 -10.31 -6.21
N ASN A 2 18.96 -11.23 -5.26
CA ASN A 2 18.04 -11.37 -4.12
C ASN A 2 18.51 -10.39 -3.06
N ILE A 3 17.63 -9.47 -2.66
CA ILE A 3 17.90 -8.56 -1.55
C ILE A 3 17.47 -9.32 -0.30
N GLU A 4 18.42 -9.66 0.56
CA GLU A 4 18.15 -10.16 1.89
C GLU A 4 18.02 -8.96 2.84
N LEU A 5 16.85 -8.83 3.46
CA LEU A 5 16.58 -7.79 4.45
C LEU A 5 16.68 -8.39 5.84
N THR A 6 17.30 -7.66 6.76
CA THR A 6 17.27 -8.00 8.19
C THR A 6 15.87 -7.80 8.76
N GLU A 7 15.56 -8.48 9.87
CA GLU A 7 14.28 -8.30 10.58
C GLU A 7 14.00 -6.83 10.92
N ARG A 8 15.04 -6.07 11.30
CA ARG A 8 14.94 -4.64 11.59
C ARG A 8 14.52 -3.84 10.36
N GLU A 9 15.09 -4.15 9.20
CA GLU A 9 14.75 -3.51 7.93
C GLU A 9 13.34 -3.90 7.47
N LEU A 10 12.93 -5.16 7.65
CA LEU A 10 11.57 -5.62 7.38
C LEU A 10 10.54 -4.89 8.26
N ARG A 11 10.82 -4.73 9.57
CA ARG A 11 9.94 -3.97 10.48
C ARG A 11 9.89 -2.48 10.12
N TYR A 12 11.00 -1.90 9.67
CA TYR A 12 11.02 -0.54 9.17
C TYR A 12 10.16 -0.41 7.91
N LEU A 13 10.36 -1.29 6.93
CA LEU A 13 9.61 -1.31 5.69
C LEU A 13 8.12 -1.52 5.95
N ASN A 14 7.75 -2.40 6.88
CA ASN A 14 6.36 -2.61 7.28
C ASN A 14 5.69 -1.31 7.77
N ARG A 15 6.40 -0.54 8.62
CA ARG A 15 5.88 0.76 9.09
C ARG A 15 5.70 1.76 7.96
N VAL A 16 6.67 1.87 7.06
CA VAL A 16 6.60 2.78 5.91
C VAL A 16 5.43 2.40 4.99
N VAL A 17 5.28 1.11 4.71
CA VAL A 17 4.19 0.57 3.88
C VAL A 17 2.83 0.87 4.49
N ASN A 18 2.67 0.69 5.81
CA ASN A 18 1.41 0.98 6.50
C ASN A 18 1.06 2.47 6.45
N VAL A 19 2.00 3.37 6.74
CA VAL A 19 1.77 4.82 6.61
C VAL A 19 1.36 5.18 5.19
N ARG A 20 2.04 4.61 4.18
CA ARG A 20 1.72 4.88 2.79
C ARG A 20 0.34 4.36 2.38
N LEU A 21 -0.05 3.18 2.87
CA LEU A 21 -1.38 2.62 2.64
C LEU A 21 -2.47 3.54 3.21
N ASP A 22 -2.29 4.03 4.43
CA ASP A 22 -3.25 4.94 5.08
C ASP A 22 -3.42 6.24 4.28
N GLU A 23 -2.31 6.84 3.84
CA GLU A 23 -2.34 8.05 3.01
C GLU A 23 -3.11 7.85 1.70
N LEU A 24 -2.88 6.71 1.02
CA LEU A 24 -3.53 6.39 -0.25
C LEU A 24 -5.02 6.12 -0.06
N ILE A 25 -5.39 5.40 1.00
CA ILE A 25 -6.79 5.14 1.37
C ILE A 25 -7.50 6.46 1.65
N GLU A 26 -6.89 7.37 2.41
CA GLU A 26 -7.47 8.68 2.69
C GLU A 26 -7.60 9.51 1.41
N ARG A 27 -6.60 9.48 0.51
CA ARG A 27 -6.66 10.17 -0.78
C ARG A 27 -7.82 9.65 -1.64
N CYS A 28 -7.99 8.33 -1.74
CA CYS A 28 -9.11 7.72 -2.46
C CYS A 28 -10.45 8.11 -1.84
N ALA A 29 -10.57 8.09 -0.50
CA ALA A 29 -11.78 8.49 0.20
C ALA A 29 -12.12 9.96 -0.03
N ARG A 30 -11.14 10.86 -0.03
CA ARG A 30 -11.34 12.29 -0.33
C ARG A 30 -11.85 12.49 -1.76
N ILE A 31 -11.27 11.82 -2.74
CA ILE A 31 -11.73 11.88 -4.14
C ILE A 31 -13.18 11.39 -4.24
N ARG A 32 -13.51 10.28 -3.57
CA ARG A 32 -14.88 9.73 -3.55
C ARG A 32 -15.92 10.66 -2.92
N ARG A 33 -15.53 11.49 -1.95
CA ARG A 33 -16.45 12.43 -1.28
C ARG A 33 -16.79 13.65 -2.12
N ILE A 34 -15.88 14.09 -2.98
CA ILE A 34 -16.02 15.38 -3.71
C ILE A 34 -16.44 15.20 -5.17
N ARG A 35 -16.45 13.97 -5.70
CA ARG A 35 -16.75 13.66 -7.10
C ARG A 35 -17.97 12.76 -7.21
N SER A 36 -18.69 12.89 -8.32
CA SER A 36 -19.73 11.93 -8.68
C SER A 36 -19.12 10.55 -8.98
N LEU A 37 -19.92 9.48 -8.91
CA LEU A 37 -19.47 8.12 -9.23
C LEU A 37 -18.95 8.02 -10.67
N GLU A 38 -19.59 8.70 -11.62
CA GLU A 38 -19.20 8.73 -13.04
C GLU A 38 -17.84 9.42 -13.24
N ASP A 39 -17.60 10.53 -12.52
CA ASP A 39 -16.32 11.23 -12.54
C ASP A 39 -15.19 10.43 -11.90
N ILE A 40 -15.50 9.56 -10.94
CA ILE A 40 -14.51 8.71 -10.26
C ILE A 40 -14.06 7.58 -11.18
N ILE A 41 -15.00 6.92 -11.87
CA ILE A 41 -14.71 5.79 -12.79
C ILE A 41 -13.76 6.23 -13.90
N THR A 42 -13.91 7.46 -14.39
CA THR A 42 -13.06 8.03 -15.45
C THR A 42 -11.84 8.78 -14.91
N SER A 43 -11.70 8.88 -13.59
CA SER A 43 -10.61 9.64 -12.98
C SER A 43 -9.30 8.85 -13.01
N GLU A 44 -8.37 9.30 -13.85
CA GLU A 44 -6.98 8.81 -13.88
C GLU A 44 -6.33 8.91 -12.48
N ARG A 45 -6.53 10.03 -11.78
CA ARG A 45 -5.98 10.23 -10.42
C ARG A 45 -6.50 9.20 -9.41
N PHE A 46 -7.76 8.82 -9.53
CA PHE A 46 -8.35 7.78 -8.68
C PHE A 46 -7.79 6.40 -9.05
N SER A 47 -7.76 6.07 -10.34
CA SER A 47 -7.23 4.80 -10.85
C SER A 47 -5.77 4.56 -10.47
N ILE A 48 -4.93 5.60 -10.53
CA ILE A 48 -3.53 5.53 -10.09
C ILE A 48 -3.45 5.24 -8.59
N ALA A 49 -4.21 5.96 -7.77
CA ALA A 49 -4.19 5.77 -6.32
C ALA A 49 -4.70 4.37 -5.92
N GLU A 50 -5.73 3.86 -6.59
CA GLU A 50 -6.25 2.50 -6.38
C GLU A 50 -5.24 1.43 -6.80
N SER A 51 -4.57 1.63 -7.94
CA SER A 51 -3.50 0.75 -8.40
C SER A 51 -2.31 0.73 -7.43
N GLU A 52 -1.94 1.89 -6.89
CA GLU A 52 -0.88 2.00 -5.88
C GLU A 52 -1.26 1.25 -4.60
N ILE A 53 -2.51 1.37 -4.12
CA ILE A 53 -3.00 0.59 -2.97
C ILE A 53 -2.85 -0.91 -3.22
N LYS A 54 -3.21 -1.39 -4.42
CA LYS A 54 -3.10 -2.81 -4.77
C LYS A 54 -1.66 -3.30 -4.69
N VAL A 55 -0.71 -2.51 -5.20
CA VAL A 55 0.72 -2.81 -5.11
C VAL A 55 1.19 -2.81 -3.66
N MET A 56 0.85 -1.77 -2.90
CA MET A 56 1.27 -1.63 -1.51
C MET A 56 0.73 -2.74 -0.61
N LYS A 57 -0.50 -3.24 -0.85
CA LYS A 57 -1.02 -4.43 -0.16
C LYS A 57 -0.20 -5.67 -0.47
N GLY A 58 0.13 -5.90 -1.75
CA GLY A 58 0.99 -7.02 -2.13
C GLY A 58 2.41 -6.94 -1.54
N VAL A 59 2.93 -5.73 -1.31
CA VAL A 59 4.20 -5.53 -0.59
C VAL A 59 4.03 -5.81 0.90
N HIS A 60 2.95 -5.31 1.51
CA HIS A 60 2.63 -5.56 2.92
C HIS A 60 2.53 -7.05 3.22
N ASP A 61 1.81 -7.81 2.38
CA ASP A 61 1.63 -9.25 2.54
C ASP A 61 2.98 -10.00 2.51
N LYS A 62 3.85 -9.66 1.53
CA LYS A 62 5.19 -10.25 1.45
C LYS A 62 6.08 -9.93 2.65
N ILE A 63 5.94 -8.73 3.23
CA ILE A 63 6.68 -8.36 4.44
C ILE A 63 6.15 -9.15 5.64
N ALA A 64 4.84 -9.34 5.73
CA ALA A 64 4.23 -10.15 6.78
C ALA A 64 4.71 -11.60 6.72
N ASP A 65 4.75 -12.18 5.52
CA ASP A 65 5.31 -13.53 5.29
C ASP A 65 6.77 -13.61 5.74
N ALA A 66 7.62 -12.67 5.28
CA ALA A 66 9.04 -12.65 5.63
C ALA A 66 9.29 -12.45 7.14
N LEU A 67 8.48 -11.61 7.80
CA LEU A 67 8.56 -11.43 9.26
C LEU A 67 8.08 -12.65 10.02
N SER A 68 7.11 -13.40 9.49
CA SER A 68 6.69 -14.69 10.06
C SER A 68 7.83 -15.70 9.99
N ASP A 69 8.52 -15.78 8.85
CA ASP A 69 9.66 -16.68 8.66
C ASP A 69 10.84 -16.35 9.58
N CYS A 70 11.07 -15.08 9.93
CA CYS A 70 12.09 -14.68 10.90
C CYS A 70 11.81 -15.12 12.35
N ASN A 71 10.53 -15.40 12.69
CA ASN A 71 10.12 -15.77 14.04
C ASN A 71 9.98 -17.30 14.24
N MET A 72 10.20 -18.11 13.20
CA MET A 72 10.30 -19.57 13.28
C MET A 72 11.73 -20.03 13.54
#